data_AF-A0A661L1Q6-F1
#
_entry.id   AF-A0A661L1Q6-F1
#
_cell.length_a   1.000
_cell.length_b   1.000
_cell.length_c   1.000
_cell.angle_alpha   90.00
_cell.angle_beta   90.00
_cell.angle_gamma   90.00
#
_symmetry.space_group_name_H-M   'P 1'
#
loop_
_entity.id
_entity.type
_entity.pdbx_description
1 polymer ?
#
loop_
_entity_poly.entity_id
_entity_poly.type
_entity_poly.pdbx_seq_one_letter_code
_entity_poly.pdbx_strand_id
1 'polypeptide(L)'
;MKEGIIYVRENIPLKGKVGSVVFIFDPDLPDAEGKEKFPWRITWLGENSQESDMAFYSTPAGEVVIGPGISRCEYGGFMLTFPPLRVYDIWKDSFFDIARNKPERLLLAALDYSLERHVVYVASSPPSSMCGSFASRIGKKIIYLPIGMFSSVTLKKIRQFHVLEGHPVRQYADRYI
;
A
#
# COMPACT_ATOMS: atom_id res chain seq x y z
N MET A 1 21.58 37.89 -7.77
CA MET A 1 21.54 37.13 -6.51
C MET A 1 20.31 36.25 -6.57
N LYS A 2 20.44 34.92 -6.62
CA LYS A 2 19.29 33.99 -6.61
C LYS A 2 18.99 33.65 -5.15
N GLU A 3 17.81 34.03 -4.68
CA GLU A 3 17.30 33.72 -3.34
C GLU A 3 17.29 32.21 -3.14
N GLY A 4 17.89 31.76 -2.03
CA GLY A 4 17.95 30.35 -1.66
C GLY A 4 16.57 29.82 -1.29
N ILE A 5 16.08 28.82 -2.02
CA ILE A 5 14.85 28.12 -1.70
C ILE A 5 15.07 27.39 -0.37
N ILE A 6 14.36 27.81 0.68
CA ILE A 6 14.39 27.17 1.99
C ILE A 6 13.53 25.90 1.90
N TYR A 7 14.17 24.74 2.02
CA TYR A 7 13.48 23.46 2.16
C TYR A 7 13.22 23.21 3.65
N VAL A 8 11.95 23.29 4.07
CA VAL A 8 11.53 22.88 5.42
C VAL A 8 11.28 21.37 5.40
N ARG A 9 12.05 20.62 6.18
CA ARG A 9 11.82 19.20 6.44
C ARG A 9 11.16 19.06 7.81
N GLU A 10 9.84 18.89 7.83
CA GLU A 10 9.14 18.51 9.05
C GLU A 10 9.47 17.05 9.38
N ASN A 11 10.34 16.83 10.36
CA ASN A 11 10.50 15.51 10.97
C ASN A 11 9.37 15.32 11.97
N ILE A 12 8.42 14.44 11.66
CA ILE A 12 7.44 14.00 12.65
C ILE A 12 8.22 13.19 13.70
N PRO A 13 8.30 13.63 14.97
CA PRO A 13 9.04 12.91 15.98
C PRO A 13 8.29 11.62 16.35
N LEU A 14 8.56 10.54 15.63
CA LEU A 14 8.06 9.21 15.93
C LEU A 14 8.97 8.54 16.95
N LYS A 15 8.53 8.51 18.21
CA LYS A 15 9.14 7.66 19.24
C LYS A 15 8.70 6.21 19.02
N GLY A 16 9.50 5.42 18.32
CA GLY A 16 9.31 3.98 18.15
C GLY A 16 9.41 3.53 16.69
N LYS A 17 9.53 2.21 16.48
CA LYS A 17 9.57 1.60 15.15
C LYS A 17 8.16 1.54 14.55
N VAL A 18 8.09 1.65 13.22
CA VAL A 18 6.87 1.42 12.43
C VAL A 18 6.92 -0.01 11.92
N GLY A 19 5.88 -0.80 12.16
CA GLY A 19 5.85 -2.22 11.80
C GLY A 19 5.12 -2.50 10.49
N SER A 20 4.15 -1.65 10.15
CA SER A 20 3.42 -1.71 8.88
C SER A 20 3.15 -0.31 8.35
N VAL A 21 3.07 -0.20 7.03
CA VAL A 21 2.70 1.04 6.32
C VAL A 21 1.56 0.72 5.35
N VAL A 22 0.56 1.59 5.30
CA VAL A 22 -0.56 1.51 4.38
C VAL A 22 -0.61 2.78 3.57
N PHE A 23 -0.71 2.66 2.24
CA PHE A 23 -0.92 3.76 1.31
C PHE A 23 -2.22 3.55 0.55
N ILE A 24 -3.09 4.56 0.58
CA ILE A 24 -4.36 4.60 -0.15
C ILE A 24 -4.33 5.78 -1.11
N PHE A 25 -4.13 5.51 -2.40
CA PHE A 25 -4.17 6.52 -3.46
C PHE A 25 -5.60 6.79 -3.92
N ASP A 26 -6.42 5.74 -3.95
CA ASP A 26 -7.80 5.77 -4.40
C ASP A 26 -8.58 4.72 -3.58
N PRO A 27 -9.61 5.11 -2.81
CA PRO A 27 -10.35 4.17 -1.97
C PRO A 27 -11.14 3.14 -2.76
N ASP A 28 -11.29 3.31 -4.08
CA ASP A 28 -12.00 2.42 -5.00
C ASP A 28 -13.44 2.15 -4.51
N LEU A 29 -14.13 3.22 -4.13
CA LEU A 29 -15.55 3.14 -3.81
C LEU A 29 -16.33 2.81 -5.09
N PRO A 30 -17.28 1.86 -5.05
CA PRO A 30 -18.04 1.48 -6.24
C PRO A 30 -18.76 2.68 -6.84
N ASP A 31 -18.77 2.77 -8.17
CA ASP A 31 -19.60 3.75 -8.88
C ASP A 31 -21.09 3.35 -8.85
N ALA A 32 -21.95 4.12 -9.52
CA ALA A 32 -23.41 3.88 -9.52
C ALA A 32 -23.77 2.50 -10.11
N GLU A 33 -22.90 1.96 -10.96
CA GLU A 33 -23.04 0.65 -11.60
C GLU A 33 -22.30 -0.46 -10.85
N GLY A 34 -21.65 -0.15 -9.72
CA GLY A 34 -20.91 -1.11 -8.89
C GLY A 34 -19.56 -1.52 -9.48
N LYS A 35 -19.04 -0.82 -10.49
CA LYS A 35 -17.78 -1.13 -11.14
C LYS A 35 -16.60 -0.67 -10.28
N GLU A 36 -15.63 -1.55 -10.13
CA GLU A 36 -14.37 -1.28 -9.45
C GLU A 36 -13.31 -0.83 -10.46
N LYS A 37 -12.56 0.22 -10.14
CA LYS A 37 -11.42 0.70 -10.94
C LYS A 37 -10.17 -0.14 -10.68
N PHE A 38 -10.06 -0.73 -9.49
CA PHE A 38 -8.90 -1.51 -9.07
C PHE A 38 -9.30 -2.93 -8.63
N PRO A 39 -9.80 -3.78 -9.55
CA PRO A 39 -10.36 -5.08 -9.22
C PRO A 39 -9.31 -6.12 -8.81
N TRP A 40 -8.04 -5.92 -9.19
CA TRP A 40 -6.99 -6.91 -9.00
C TRP A 40 -6.41 -6.87 -7.59
N ARG A 41 -6.79 -7.85 -6.77
CA ARG A 41 -6.43 -8.00 -5.36
C ARG A 41 -5.44 -9.12 -5.16
N ILE A 42 -4.32 -8.82 -4.52
CA ILE A 42 -3.21 -9.76 -4.34
C ILE A 42 -2.57 -9.62 -2.97
N THR A 43 -2.07 -10.74 -2.47
CA THR A 43 -1.10 -10.81 -1.37
C THR A 43 0.20 -11.41 -1.92
N TRP A 44 1.33 -10.72 -1.74
CA TRP A 44 2.67 -11.11 -2.14
C TRP A 44 3.55 -11.31 -0.90
N LEU A 45 4.17 -12.47 -0.84
CA LEU A 45 5.18 -12.78 0.16
C LEU A 45 6.54 -12.33 -0.35
N GLY A 46 7.34 -11.70 0.51
CA GLY A 46 8.72 -11.35 0.15
C GLY A 46 9.53 -12.60 -0.22
N GLU A 47 10.22 -12.58 -1.36
CA GLU A 47 11.08 -13.69 -1.79
C GLU A 47 12.39 -13.70 -0.98
N ASN A 48 12.83 -12.52 -0.52
CA ASN A 48 14.07 -12.34 0.25
C ASN A 48 13.81 -11.89 1.69
N SER A 49 14.73 -12.20 2.61
CA SER A 49 14.61 -11.86 4.04
C SER A 49 14.63 -10.36 4.36
N GLN A 50 15.02 -9.53 3.38
CA GLN A 50 15.03 -8.06 3.46
C GLN A 50 13.78 -7.43 2.83
N GLU A 51 12.89 -8.23 2.26
CA GLU A 51 11.64 -7.75 1.64
C GLU A 51 10.52 -7.76 2.66
N SER A 52 9.52 -6.90 2.47
CA SER A 52 8.29 -6.91 3.25
C SER A 52 7.25 -7.78 2.54
N ASP A 53 6.36 -8.41 3.29
CA ASP A 53 5.12 -8.90 2.70
C ASP A 53 4.25 -7.71 2.30
N MET A 54 3.53 -7.88 1.21
CA MET A 54 2.69 -6.86 0.61
C MET A 54 1.30 -7.40 0.34
N ALA A 55 0.26 -6.60 0.59
CA ALA A 55 -1.06 -6.86 0.04
C ALA A 55 -1.60 -5.59 -0.61
N PHE A 56 -2.24 -5.71 -1.76
CA PHE A 56 -2.66 -4.55 -2.55
C PHE A 56 -3.88 -4.83 -3.42
N TYR A 57 -4.49 -3.73 -3.87
CA TYR A 57 -5.46 -3.72 -4.95
C TYR A 57 -5.01 -2.73 -6.04
N SER A 58 -5.19 -3.10 -7.30
CA SER A 58 -4.60 -2.39 -8.45
C SER A 58 -5.36 -2.60 -9.76
N THR A 59 -4.92 -1.91 -10.81
CA THR A 59 -5.34 -2.19 -12.18
C THR A 59 -4.84 -3.58 -12.62
N PRO A 60 -5.59 -4.34 -13.43
CA PRO A 60 -5.16 -5.66 -13.90
C PRO A 60 -3.84 -5.62 -14.69
N ALA A 61 -3.03 -6.65 -14.51
CA ALA A 61 -1.91 -6.93 -15.42
C ALA A 61 -2.43 -7.28 -16.82
N GLY A 62 -1.66 -6.94 -17.86
CA GLY A 62 -2.03 -7.14 -19.26
C GLY A 62 -2.79 -5.98 -19.90
N GLU A 63 -3.36 -5.04 -19.13
CA GLU A 63 -4.07 -3.88 -19.71
C GLU A 63 -3.13 -2.85 -20.34
N VAL A 64 -2.00 -2.55 -19.67
CA VAL A 64 -0.98 -1.61 -20.16
C VAL A 64 0.33 -2.35 -20.33
N VAL A 65 0.55 -2.91 -21.51
CA VAL A 65 1.79 -3.59 -21.88
C VAL A 65 2.83 -2.56 -22.33
N ILE A 66 3.98 -2.53 -21.67
CA ILE A 66 5.06 -1.58 -21.98
C ILE A 66 6.28 -2.25 -22.61
N GLY A 67 6.33 -3.59 -22.61
CA GLY A 67 7.34 -4.42 -23.25
C GLY A 67 6.89 -5.88 -23.27
N PRO A 68 7.57 -6.77 -24.02
CA PRO A 68 7.23 -8.19 -24.05
C PRO A 68 7.20 -8.79 -22.63
N GLY A 69 6.05 -9.32 -22.21
CA GLY A 69 5.88 -9.87 -20.86
C GLY A 69 5.93 -8.85 -19.71
N ILE A 70 5.85 -7.53 -19.98
CA ILE A 70 5.92 -6.46 -18.97
C ILE A 70 4.65 -5.64 -18.99
N SER A 71 3.88 -5.71 -17.90
CA SER A 71 2.69 -4.89 -17.69
C SER A 71 2.97 -3.79 -16.67
N ARG A 72 2.61 -2.56 -16.98
CA ARG A 72 2.58 -1.46 -16.02
C ARG A 72 1.22 -1.42 -15.34
N CYS A 73 1.22 -1.41 -14.02
CA CYS A 73 0.01 -1.36 -13.21
C CYS A 73 0.05 -0.15 -12.27
N GLU A 74 -1.12 0.27 -11.82
CA GLU A 74 -1.27 1.32 -10.82
C GLU A 74 -1.98 0.78 -9.58
N TYR A 75 -1.41 1.05 -8.41
CA TYR A 75 -2.07 0.78 -7.14
C TYR A 75 -3.28 1.70 -6.94
N GLY A 76 -4.38 1.13 -6.46
CA GLY A 76 -5.41 1.86 -5.73
C GLY A 76 -4.99 2.04 -4.27
N GLY A 77 -4.41 0.99 -3.68
CA GLY A 77 -3.77 1.04 -2.37
C GLY A 77 -3.03 -0.25 -2.03
N PHE A 78 -2.15 -0.16 -1.05
CA PHE A 78 -1.36 -1.29 -0.56
C PHE A 78 -1.03 -1.19 0.92
N MET A 79 -0.72 -2.33 1.52
CA MET A 79 -0.01 -2.44 2.80
C MET A 79 1.34 -3.11 2.59
N LEU A 80 2.31 -2.73 3.42
CA LEU A 80 3.61 -3.39 3.58
C LEU A 80 3.81 -3.72 5.06
N THR A 81 4.33 -4.91 5.36
CA THR A 81 4.66 -5.32 6.73
C THR A 81 5.93 -6.16 6.78
N PHE A 82 6.71 -5.99 7.84
CA PHE A 82 7.96 -6.70 8.08
C PHE A 82 7.91 -7.41 9.44
N PRO A 83 8.52 -8.59 9.63
CA PRO A 83 9.30 -9.41 8.67
C PRO A 83 8.42 -10.18 7.65
N PRO A 84 9.00 -10.63 6.52
CA PRO A 84 8.27 -11.32 5.45
C PRO A 84 7.88 -12.76 5.83
N LEU A 85 7.15 -13.42 4.93
CA LEU A 85 6.71 -14.81 4.98
C LEU A 85 5.69 -15.11 6.09
N ARG A 86 4.85 -14.12 6.43
CA ARG A 86 3.83 -14.26 7.49
C ARG A 86 2.43 -13.90 7.04
N VAL A 87 2.27 -13.07 6.01
CA VAL A 87 0.95 -12.55 5.61
C VAL A 87 0.19 -13.59 4.79
N TYR A 88 -0.87 -14.15 5.36
CA TYR A 88 -1.83 -14.96 4.61
C TYR A 88 -2.65 -14.10 3.64
N ASP A 89 -3.37 -14.74 2.70
CA ASP A 89 -4.18 -14.02 1.72
C ASP A 89 -5.32 -13.23 2.39
N ILE A 90 -5.04 -11.96 2.72
CA ILE A 90 -5.92 -11.11 3.51
C ILE A 90 -7.26 -10.90 2.80
N TRP A 91 -7.32 -11.06 1.48
CA TRP A 91 -8.51 -10.84 0.66
C TRP A 91 -9.52 -11.97 0.76
N LYS A 92 -9.10 -13.14 1.25
CA LYS A 92 -9.92 -14.33 1.45
C LYS A 92 -10.10 -14.69 2.92
N ASP A 93 -9.29 -14.12 3.79
CA ASP A 93 -9.37 -14.35 5.24
C ASP A 93 -10.61 -13.66 5.84
N SER A 94 -11.54 -14.47 6.35
CA SER A 94 -12.81 -14.00 6.90
C SER A 94 -12.65 -13.15 8.17
N PHE A 95 -11.50 -13.22 8.84
CA PHE A 95 -11.19 -12.34 9.97
C PHE A 95 -11.29 -10.85 9.59
N PHE A 96 -11.00 -10.51 8.32
CA PHE A 96 -11.06 -9.14 7.83
C PHE A 96 -12.37 -8.77 7.14
N ASP A 97 -13.41 -9.62 7.15
CA ASP A 97 -14.71 -9.32 6.53
C ASP A 97 -15.50 -8.24 7.27
N ILE A 98 -15.07 -7.87 8.48
CA ILE A 98 -15.57 -6.69 9.19
C ILE A 98 -15.24 -5.37 8.47
N ALA A 99 -14.29 -5.37 7.53
CA ALA A 99 -13.96 -4.22 6.72
C ALA A 99 -15.05 -3.93 5.69
N ARG A 100 -15.42 -2.65 5.55
CA ARG A 100 -16.48 -2.23 4.61
C ARG A 100 -15.96 -1.95 3.21
N ASN A 101 -14.65 -1.78 3.05
CA ASN A 101 -13.99 -1.47 1.79
C ASN A 101 -12.52 -1.91 1.81
N LYS A 102 -11.86 -1.85 0.65
CA LYS A 102 -10.47 -2.27 0.47
C LYS A 102 -9.49 -1.49 1.38
N PRO A 103 -9.60 -0.16 1.55
CA PRO A 103 -8.77 0.58 2.51
C PRO A 103 -8.86 0.07 3.96
N GLU A 104 -10.08 -0.18 4.46
CA GLU A 104 -10.25 -0.73 5.81
C GLU A 104 -9.62 -2.10 5.95
N ARG A 105 -9.79 -2.97 4.93
CA ARG A 105 -9.23 -4.32 4.94
C ARG A 105 -7.70 -4.30 5.03
N LEU A 106 -7.06 -3.46 4.20
CA LEU A 106 -5.61 -3.25 4.27
C LEU A 106 -5.15 -2.73 5.64
N LEU A 107 -5.89 -1.77 6.23
CA LEU A 107 -5.53 -1.20 7.52
C LEU A 107 -5.68 -2.20 8.67
N LEU A 108 -6.76 -2.99 8.68
CA LEU A 108 -6.94 -4.04 9.68
C LEU A 108 -5.85 -5.10 9.57
N ALA A 109 -5.52 -5.55 8.37
CA ALA A 109 -4.43 -6.49 8.15
C ALA A 109 -3.08 -5.89 8.58
N ALA A 110 -2.80 -4.62 8.25
CA ALA A 110 -1.58 -3.96 8.69
C ALA A 110 -1.47 -3.85 10.21
N LEU A 111 -2.59 -3.62 10.90
CA LEU A 111 -2.67 -3.57 12.36
C LEU A 111 -2.42 -4.93 13.01
N ASP A 112 -3.00 -5.98 12.44
CA ASP A 112 -2.88 -7.36 12.92
C ASP A 112 -1.47 -7.93 12.70
N TYR A 113 -0.94 -7.84 11.48
CA TYR A 113 0.36 -8.40 11.13
C TYR A 113 1.57 -7.58 11.62
N SER A 114 1.37 -6.31 12.02
CA SER A 114 2.44 -5.47 12.54
C SER A 114 3.00 -6.05 13.84
N LEU A 115 4.30 -6.29 13.91
CA LEU A 115 4.96 -6.63 15.17
C LEU A 115 5.15 -5.41 16.07
N GLU A 116 5.29 -4.23 15.47
CA GLU A 116 5.47 -2.98 16.21
C GLU A 116 4.13 -2.35 16.61
N ARG A 117 4.19 -1.42 17.57
CA ARG A 117 3.00 -0.68 18.04
C ARG A 117 2.42 0.25 16.99
N HIS A 118 3.27 0.83 16.16
CA HIS A 118 2.92 1.92 15.27
C HIS A 118 2.68 1.41 13.84
N VAL A 119 1.52 1.80 13.28
CA VAL A 119 1.17 1.56 11.88
C VAL A 119 0.91 2.89 11.21
N VAL A 120 1.61 3.17 10.11
CA VAL A 120 1.42 4.39 9.33
C VAL A 120 0.30 4.17 8.34
N TYR A 121 -0.63 5.12 8.26
CA TYR A 121 -1.73 5.11 7.31
C TYR A 121 -1.70 6.42 6.51
N VAL A 122 -1.38 6.32 5.22
CA VAL A 122 -1.29 7.45 4.30
C VAL A 122 -2.49 7.41 3.35
N ALA A 123 -3.34 8.44 3.42
CA ALA A 123 -4.58 8.49 2.62
C ALA A 123 -5.08 9.94 2.47
N SER A 124 -6.06 10.14 1.59
CA SER A 124 -6.76 11.44 1.47
C SER A 124 -7.67 11.76 2.67
N SER A 125 -8.12 10.74 3.38
CA SER A 125 -9.02 10.84 4.54
C SER A 125 -8.48 10.04 5.73
N PRO A 126 -8.76 10.45 6.97
CA PRO A 126 -8.36 9.71 8.16
C PRO A 126 -8.98 8.31 8.20
N PRO A 127 -8.38 7.38 8.97
CA PRO A 127 -8.95 6.04 9.16
C PRO A 127 -10.32 6.13 9.84
N SER A 128 -11.18 5.13 9.59
CA SER A 128 -12.51 5.10 10.19
C SER A 128 -12.45 4.87 11.71
N SER A 129 -13.52 5.26 12.41
CA SER A 129 -13.67 5.02 13.85
C SER A 129 -13.60 3.54 14.20
N MET A 130 -14.10 2.66 13.34
CA MET A 130 -14.01 1.19 13.50
C MET A 130 -12.55 0.73 13.52
N CYS A 131 -11.73 1.17 12.56
CA CYS A 131 -10.30 0.85 12.55
C CYS A 131 -9.57 1.43 13.77
N GLY A 132 -9.95 2.63 14.23
CA GLY A 132 -9.41 3.24 15.45
C GLY A 132 -9.73 2.43 16.72
N SER A 133 -10.97 1.95 16.84
CA SER A 133 -11.40 1.08 17.93
C SER A 133 -10.69 -0.27 17.90
N PHE A 134 -10.55 -0.87 16.71
CA PHE A 134 -9.80 -2.11 16.52
C PHE A 134 -8.35 -1.94 16.98
N ALA A 135 -7.65 -0.92 16.48
CA ALA A 135 -6.27 -0.62 16.85
C ALA A 135 -6.10 -0.46 18.37
N SER A 136 -7.02 0.27 19.01
CA SER A 136 -7.01 0.49 20.46
C SER A 136 -7.16 -0.81 21.24
N ARG A 137 -8.06 -1.71 20.80
CA ARG A 137 -8.31 -3.00 21.44
C ARG A 137 -7.09 -3.92 21.41
N ILE A 138 -6.30 -3.89 20.33
CA ILE A 138 -5.09 -4.71 20.18
C ILE A 138 -3.80 -3.96 20.57
N GLY A 139 -3.92 -2.80 21.23
CA GLY A 139 -2.77 -2.04 21.75
C GLY A 139 -1.91 -1.34 20.69
N LYS A 140 -2.40 -1.22 19.46
CA LYS A 140 -1.72 -0.55 18.33
C LYS A 140 -2.10 0.92 18.24
N LYS A 141 -1.28 1.70 17.53
CA LYS A 141 -1.51 3.12 17.25
C LYS A 141 -1.41 3.38 15.76
N ILE A 142 -2.47 3.95 15.19
CA ILE A 142 -2.49 4.43 13.80
C ILE A 142 -1.88 5.84 13.76
N ILE A 143 -0.89 6.03 12.90
CA ILE A 143 -0.31 7.33 12.58
C ILE A 143 -0.86 7.73 11.22
N TYR A 144 -1.84 8.62 11.22
CA TYR A 144 -2.42 9.14 9.99
C TYR A 144 -1.53 10.24 9.41
N LEU A 145 -1.18 10.10 8.13
CA LEU A 145 -0.51 11.12 7.34
C LEU A 145 -1.39 11.46 6.13
N PRO A 146 -1.87 12.71 5.99
CA PRO A 146 -2.57 13.13 4.78
C PRO A 146 -1.69 12.92 3.54
N ILE A 147 -2.23 12.29 2.49
CA ILE A 147 -1.49 11.99 1.26
C ILE A 147 -0.97 13.26 0.56
N GLY A 148 -1.64 14.40 0.76
CA GLY A 148 -1.22 15.71 0.24
C GLY A 148 0.11 16.23 0.79
N MET A 149 0.67 15.58 1.82
CA MET A 149 2.03 15.88 2.32
C MET A 149 3.14 15.45 1.35
N PHE A 150 2.82 14.56 0.40
CA PHE A 150 3.79 14.03 -0.56
C PHE A 150 3.69 14.77 -1.91
N SER A 151 4.82 14.97 -2.57
CA SER A 151 4.82 15.56 -3.91
C SER A 151 4.11 14.65 -4.91
N SER A 152 3.45 15.23 -5.92
CA SER A 152 2.80 14.48 -7.01
C SER A 152 3.78 13.55 -7.73
N VAL A 153 5.05 13.95 -7.87
CA VAL A 153 6.11 13.14 -8.47
C VAL A 153 6.41 11.91 -7.60
N THR A 154 6.54 12.08 -6.28
CA THR A 154 6.74 10.99 -5.33
C THR A 154 5.57 10.02 -5.35
N LEU A 155 4.34 10.55 -5.30
CA LEU A 155 3.13 9.74 -5.33
C LEU A 155 3.03 8.94 -6.62
N LYS A 156 3.31 9.55 -7.78
CA LYS A 156 3.31 8.85 -9.06
C LYS A 156 4.31 7.70 -9.09
N LYS A 157 5.52 7.90 -8.56
CA LYS A 157 6.54 6.85 -8.48
C LYS A 157 6.13 5.69 -7.58
N ILE A 158 5.56 5.96 -6.41
CA ILE A 158 5.14 4.91 -5.46
C ILE A 158 3.90 4.17 -5.97
N ARG A 159 3.00 4.85 -6.70
CA ARG A 159 1.75 4.27 -7.20
C ARG A 159 1.95 3.28 -8.34
N GLN A 160 3.02 3.42 -9.12
CA GLN A 160 3.26 2.62 -10.31
C GLN A 160 4.18 1.43 -10.00
N PHE A 161 3.82 0.26 -10.53
CA PHE A 161 4.64 -0.94 -10.45
C PHE A 161 4.56 -1.73 -11.76
N HIS A 162 5.43 -2.73 -11.90
CA HIS A 162 5.51 -3.55 -13.09
C HIS A 162 5.36 -5.02 -12.73
N VAL A 163 4.53 -5.73 -13.48
CA VAL A 163 4.36 -7.18 -13.40
C VAL A 163 5.14 -7.80 -14.55
N LEU A 164 6.00 -8.74 -14.21
CA LEU A 164 6.84 -9.46 -15.16
C LEU A 164 6.29 -10.88 -15.34
N GLU A 165 6.14 -11.31 -16.60
CA GLU A 165 5.69 -12.66 -16.95
C GLU A 165 6.80 -13.70 -16.74
N GLY A 166 7.08 -14.00 -15.47
CA GLY A 166 8.05 -15.00 -15.06
C GLY A 166 9.50 -14.51 -15.01
N HIS A 167 10.39 -15.39 -14.56
CA HIS A 167 11.81 -15.09 -14.36
C HIS A 167 12.57 -14.66 -15.63
N PRO A 168 12.33 -15.20 -16.84
CA PRO A 168 13.08 -14.81 -18.04
C PRO A 168 12.94 -13.32 -18.38
N VAL A 169 11.78 -12.72 -18.10
CA VAL A 169 11.51 -11.30 -18.36
C VAL A 169 12.41 -10.40 -17.51
N ARG A 170 12.82 -10.85 -16.31
CA ARG A 170 13.74 -10.11 -15.42
C ARG A 170 15.08 -9.77 -16.11
N GLN A 171 15.48 -10.52 -17.15
CA GLN A 171 16.77 -10.33 -17.84
C GLN A 171 16.81 -9.12 -18.79
N TYR A 172 15.67 -8.60 -19.22
CA TYR A 172 15.59 -7.49 -20.18
C TYR A 172 14.61 -6.39 -19.77
N ALA A 173 13.98 -6.51 -18.60
CA ALA A 173 12.99 -5.55 -18.11
C ALA A 173 13.58 -4.14 -17.92
N ASP A 174 14.85 -4.03 -17.55
CA ASP A 174 15.60 -2.78 -17.37
C ASP A 174 15.61 -1.87 -18.60
N ARG A 175 15.40 -2.42 -19.79
CA ARG A 175 15.30 -1.65 -21.04
C ARG A 175 13.97 -0.90 -21.16
N TYR A 176 12.98 -1.24 -20.34
CA TYR A 176 11.60 -0.74 -20.40
C TYR A 176 11.18 0.05 -19.15
N ILE A 177 11.86 -0.12 -18.00
CA ILE A 177 11.44 0.42 -16.68
C ILE A 177 12.49 1.30 -16.01
#